data_AF-A0A0S8E186-F1
#
_entry.id   AF-A0A0S8E186-F1
#
_cell.length_a   1.000
_cell.length_b   1.000
_cell.length_c   1.000
_cell.angle_alpha   90.00
_cell.angle_beta   90.00
_cell.angle_gamma   90.00
#
_symmetry.space_group_name_H-M   'P 1'
#
loop_
_entity.id
_entity.type
_entity.pdbx_description
1 polymer ?
#
loop_
_entity_poly.entity_id
_entity_poly.type
_entity_poly.pdbx_seq_one_letter_code
_entity_poly.pdbx_strand_id
1 'polypeptide(L)'
;MVMVFLALAMCLIGAAAGGEPARPPKPAEFANVFSFGYGSDEMPKDDARFDALLARIKAAGFNTIHCTYTGNRLALCRKHGVKMMVDLLAADTGHHVYKTVEIAKALCESLRGNPDLWGYNIWNDEFGKTGLGRLRDLANVRTWDPTHPAYCGTYRTHGMGHLTSADVFGYYDFHWRRGPEAHFPHLMA
;
A
#
# COMPACT_ATOMS: atom_id res chain seq x y z
N MET A 1 -18.35 56.88 -1.16
CA MET A 1 -17.80 56.00 -0.11
C MET A 1 -17.26 54.75 -0.81
N VAL A 2 -15.95 54.61 -0.86
CA VAL A 2 -15.23 53.58 -1.62
C VAL A 2 -14.97 52.41 -0.68
N MET A 3 -15.39 51.19 -1.06
CA MET A 3 -14.82 49.95 -0.51
C MET A 3 -14.46 49.04 -1.68
N VAL A 4 -13.19 49.12 -2.07
CA VAL A 4 -12.52 48.17 -2.95
C VAL A 4 -12.14 46.98 -2.09
N PHE A 5 -12.76 45.82 -2.31
CA PHE A 5 -12.24 44.55 -1.80
C PHE A 5 -11.19 44.03 -2.78
N LEU A 6 -9.92 44.21 -2.43
CA LEU A 6 -8.80 43.54 -3.08
C LEU A 6 -8.79 42.08 -2.59
N ALA A 7 -9.38 41.16 -3.35
CA ALA A 7 -9.18 39.73 -3.12
C ALA A 7 -7.81 39.35 -3.71
N LEU A 8 -6.84 39.14 -2.82
CA LEU A 8 -5.52 38.63 -3.18
C LEU A 8 -5.68 37.15 -3.61
N ALA A 9 -5.82 36.91 -4.91
CA ALA A 9 -5.69 35.57 -5.46
C ALA A 9 -4.20 35.17 -5.41
N MET A 10 -3.80 34.49 -4.33
CA MET A 10 -2.53 33.77 -4.30
C MET A 10 -2.64 32.56 -5.24
N CYS A 11 -2.40 32.78 -6.54
CA CYS A 11 -1.97 31.74 -7.45
C CYS A 11 -0.58 31.28 -7.00
N LEU A 12 -0.52 30.34 -6.07
CA LEU A 12 0.67 29.53 -5.85
C LEU A 12 0.82 28.61 -7.05
N ILE A 13 1.50 29.13 -8.07
CA ILE A 13 2.16 28.32 -9.09
C ILE A 13 3.30 27.62 -8.35
N GLY A 14 3.02 26.43 -7.82
CA GLY A 14 4.03 25.55 -7.24
C GLY A 14 4.91 25.02 -8.36
N ALA A 15 6.10 25.61 -8.50
CA ALA A 15 7.18 25.09 -9.31
C ALA A 15 7.49 23.64 -8.90
N ALA A 16 7.66 22.75 -9.88
CA ALA A 16 8.14 21.40 -9.69
C ALA A 16 9.60 21.44 -9.18
N ALA A 17 9.77 21.48 -7.87
CA ALA A 17 11.04 21.19 -7.22
C ALA A 17 11.22 19.67 -7.21
N GLY A 18 12.35 19.17 -7.71
CA GLY A 18 12.71 17.74 -7.74
C GLY A 18 13.00 17.14 -6.37
N GLY A 19 12.03 17.26 -5.44
CA GLY A 19 12.02 16.58 -4.15
C GLY A 19 11.17 15.31 -4.18
N GLU A 20 11.35 14.45 -3.18
CA GLU A 20 10.50 13.27 -2.99
C GLU A 20 9.03 13.71 -2.84
N PRO A 21 8.07 13.09 -3.56
CA PRO A 21 6.66 13.43 -3.42
C PRO A 21 6.19 13.35 -1.97
N ALA A 22 5.31 14.28 -1.58
CA ALA A 22 4.79 14.36 -0.23
C ALA A 22 4.13 13.03 0.18
N ARG A 23 4.32 12.66 1.46
CA ARG A 23 3.68 11.47 2.02
C ARG A 23 2.16 11.66 2.06
N PRO A 24 1.38 10.59 1.84
CA PRO A 24 -0.05 10.65 2.04
C PRO A 24 -0.36 10.88 3.53
N PRO A 25 -1.60 11.29 3.86
CA PRO A 25 -2.05 11.34 5.25
C PRO A 25 -1.81 9.99 5.95
N LYS A 26 -1.51 10.03 7.25
CA LYS A 26 -1.44 8.79 8.02
C LYS A 26 -2.79 8.06 7.97
N PRO A 27 -2.81 6.73 7.88
CA PRO A 27 -4.05 5.97 7.93
C PRO A 27 -4.87 6.32 9.18
N ALA A 28 -6.18 6.47 9.01
CA ALA A 28 -7.09 6.76 10.12
C ALA A 28 -7.24 5.59 11.12
N GLU A 29 -6.85 4.38 10.71
CA GLU A 29 -6.87 3.18 11.54
C GLU A 29 -5.67 2.28 11.22
N PHE A 30 -5.24 1.48 12.21
CA PHE A 30 -4.27 0.41 12.00
C PHE A 30 -4.90 -0.70 11.15
N ALA A 31 -4.15 -1.21 10.18
CA ALA A 31 -4.58 -2.40 9.45
C ALA A 31 -4.17 -3.67 10.19
N ASN A 32 -5.16 -4.48 10.54
CA ASN A 32 -5.02 -5.90 10.79
C ASN A 32 -5.31 -6.64 9.47
N VAL A 33 -4.25 -7.05 8.80
CA VAL A 33 -4.28 -7.50 7.40
C VAL A 33 -4.39 -9.01 7.32
N PHE A 34 -5.42 -9.51 6.63
CA PHE A 34 -5.42 -10.87 6.11
C PHE A 34 -4.68 -10.89 4.77
N SER A 35 -3.58 -11.63 4.69
CA SER A 35 -2.79 -11.82 3.47
C SER A 35 -2.63 -13.30 3.18
N PHE A 36 -2.92 -13.71 1.95
CA PHE A 36 -2.72 -15.09 1.50
C PHE A 36 -1.97 -15.08 0.17
N GLY A 37 -0.64 -15.16 0.27
CA GLY A 37 0.26 -14.90 -0.85
C GLY A 37 0.46 -13.41 -1.14
N TYR A 38 1.35 -13.13 -2.09
CA TYR A 38 1.60 -11.83 -2.70
C TYR A 38 2.22 -12.04 -4.08
N GLY A 39 2.07 -11.08 -4.99
CA GLY A 39 2.64 -11.16 -6.33
C GLY A 39 1.88 -12.07 -7.31
N SER A 40 0.76 -12.65 -6.89
CA SER A 40 -0.16 -13.44 -7.72
C SER A 40 -1.59 -13.40 -7.18
N ASP A 41 -2.56 -13.83 -7.98
CA ASP A 41 -3.98 -13.89 -7.59
C ASP A 41 -4.38 -15.28 -7.08
N GLU A 42 -3.95 -15.63 -5.86
CA GLU A 42 -4.28 -16.88 -5.19
C GLU A 42 -5.58 -16.82 -4.37
N MET A 43 -6.18 -15.64 -4.27
CA MET A 43 -7.47 -15.48 -3.59
C MET A 43 -8.59 -16.17 -4.37
N PRO A 44 -9.72 -16.52 -3.73
CA PRO A 44 -10.88 -17.03 -4.45
C PRO A 44 -11.26 -16.11 -5.62
N LYS A 45 -11.37 -16.70 -6.82
CA LYS A 45 -11.76 -15.99 -8.06
C LYS A 45 -13.28 -15.88 -8.22
N ASP A 46 -14.01 -16.80 -7.60
CA ASP A 46 -15.47 -16.78 -7.53
C ASP A 46 -15.93 -15.80 -6.45
N ASP A 47 -16.86 -14.91 -6.81
CA ASP A 47 -17.34 -13.84 -5.94
C ASP A 47 -18.03 -14.37 -4.68
N ALA A 48 -18.78 -15.47 -4.76
CA ALA A 48 -19.45 -16.05 -3.59
C ALA A 48 -18.45 -16.62 -2.57
N ARG A 49 -17.37 -17.24 -3.05
CA ARG A 49 -16.29 -17.71 -2.19
C ARG A 49 -15.48 -16.57 -1.58
N PHE A 50 -15.24 -15.49 -2.34
CA PHE A 50 -14.57 -14.30 -1.82
C PHE A 50 -15.43 -13.58 -0.77
N ASP A 51 -16.74 -13.45 -1.02
CA ASP A 51 -17.72 -12.91 -0.06
C ASP A 51 -17.74 -13.70 1.25
N ALA A 52 -17.74 -15.04 1.16
CA ALA A 52 -17.68 -15.91 2.34
C ALA A 52 -16.34 -15.80 3.10
N LEU A 53 -15.22 -15.58 2.39
CA LEU A 53 -13.92 -15.33 3.01
C LEU A 53 -13.93 -14.00 3.79
N LEU A 54 -14.43 -12.92 3.19
CA LEU A 54 -14.51 -11.61 3.83
C LEU A 54 -15.30 -11.65 5.14
N ALA A 55 -16.46 -12.32 5.14
CA ALA A 55 -17.26 -12.51 6.34
C ALA A 55 -16.47 -13.22 7.46
N ARG A 56 -15.70 -14.26 7.11
CA ARG A 56 -14.91 -15.05 8.06
C ARG A 56 -13.73 -14.26 8.62
N ILE A 57 -12.97 -13.56 7.79
CA ILE A 57 -11.82 -12.77 8.26
C ILE A 57 -12.30 -11.60 9.12
N LYS A 58 -13.44 -10.98 8.78
CA LYS A 58 -14.04 -9.93 9.59
C LYS A 58 -14.44 -10.46 10.97
N ALA A 59 -15.09 -11.61 11.02
CA ALA A 59 -15.43 -12.29 12.27
C ALA A 59 -14.18 -12.69 13.09
N ALA A 60 -13.06 -12.98 12.42
CA ALA A 60 -11.77 -13.24 13.06
C ALA A 60 -11.01 -11.97 13.49
N GLY A 61 -11.56 -10.77 13.26
CA GLY A 61 -11.00 -9.49 13.69
C GLY A 61 -10.05 -8.81 12.71
N PHE A 62 -9.92 -9.32 11.47
CA PHE A 62 -9.23 -8.59 10.40
C PHE A 62 -10.11 -7.43 9.90
N ASN A 63 -9.49 -6.28 9.65
CA ASN A 63 -10.17 -5.11 9.06
C ASN A 63 -9.65 -4.76 7.66
N THR A 64 -8.59 -5.42 7.18
CA THR A 64 -8.03 -5.20 5.85
C THR A 64 -7.73 -6.55 5.18
N ILE A 65 -7.96 -6.65 3.88
CA ILE A 65 -7.52 -7.78 3.06
C ILE A 65 -6.49 -7.31 2.03
N HIS A 66 -5.36 -8.02 1.95
CA HIS A 66 -4.37 -7.83 0.90
C HIS A 66 -4.67 -8.76 -0.27
N CYS A 67 -5.00 -8.20 -1.43
CA CYS A 67 -5.36 -8.98 -2.62
C CYS A 67 -5.21 -8.17 -3.92
N THR A 68 -5.35 -8.84 -5.06
CA THR A 68 -5.42 -8.16 -6.36
C THR A 68 -6.74 -7.43 -6.52
N TYR A 69 -6.70 -6.31 -7.23
CA TYR A 69 -7.86 -5.45 -7.44
C TYR A 69 -8.80 -6.02 -8.51
N THR A 70 -10.09 -6.04 -8.18
CA THR A 70 -11.18 -5.97 -9.15
C THR A 70 -12.28 -5.07 -8.58
N GLY A 71 -13.10 -4.47 -9.44
CA GLY A 71 -14.25 -3.68 -8.99
C GLY A 71 -15.21 -4.48 -8.10
N ASN A 72 -15.43 -5.76 -8.43
CA ASN A 72 -16.30 -6.65 -7.65
C ASN A 72 -15.71 -6.93 -6.26
N ARG A 73 -14.41 -7.24 -6.16
CA ARG A 73 -13.75 -7.47 -4.87
C ARG A 73 -13.82 -6.24 -3.99
N LEU A 74 -13.61 -5.04 -4.54
CA LEU A 74 -13.72 -3.80 -3.78
C LEU A 74 -15.15 -3.57 -3.27
N ALA A 75 -16.16 -3.82 -4.10
CA ALA A 75 -17.56 -3.72 -3.68
C ALA A 75 -17.91 -4.73 -2.57
N LEU A 76 -17.36 -5.95 -2.62
CA LEU A 76 -17.52 -6.95 -1.56
C LEU A 76 -16.78 -6.54 -0.28
N CYS A 77 -15.57 -6.00 -0.38
CA CYS A 77 -14.83 -5.42 0.75
C CYS A 77 -15.67 -4.36 1.48
N ARG A 78 -16.26 -3.41 0.73
CA ARG A 78 -17.19 -2.40 1.28
C ARG A 78 -18.37 -3.04 1.99
N LYS A 79 -19.02 -4.04 1.38
CA LYS A 79 -20.18 -4.76 1.96
C LYS A 79 -19.88 -5.31 3.36
N HIS A 80 -18.65 -5.78 3.61
CA HIS A 80 -18.25 -6.37 4.89
C HIS A 80 -17.54 -5.40 5.85
N GLY A 81 -17.35 -4.14 5.46
CA GLY A 81 -16.55 -3.19 6.23
C GLY A 81 -15.11 -3.68 6.45
N VAL A 82 -14.53 -4.28 5.40
CA VAL A 82 -13.12 -4.68 5.31
C VAL A 82 -12.49 -3.80 4.24
N LYS A 83 -11.36 -3.14 4.53
CA LYS A 83 -10.65 -2.34 3.53
C LYS A 83 -9.78 -3.19 2.62
N MET A 84 -9.57 -2.74 1.39
CA MET A 84 -8.67 -3.40 0.45
C MET A 84 -7.27 -2.78 0.51
N MET A 85 -6.25 -3.62 0.68
CA MET A 85 -4.87 -3.29 0.32
C MET A 85 -4.60 -3.93 -1.05
N VAL A 86 -4.38 -3.10 -2.08
CA VAL A 86 -4.22 -3.56 -3.46
C VAL A 86 -2.81 -4.10 -3.69
N ASP A 87 -2.69 -5.31 -4.19
CA ASP A 87 -1.39 -5.89 -4.56
C ASP A 87 -0.89 -5.40 -5.93
N LEU A 88 0.07 -4.45 -5.93
CA LEU A 88 0.72 -3.95 -7.14
C LEU A 88 1.97 -4.77 -7.51
N LEU A 89 2.12 -5.98 -6.98
CA LEU A 89 3.13 -6.95 -7.43
C LEU A 89 2.53 -8.08 -8.28
N ALA A 90 1.20 -8.18 -8.35
CA ALA A 90 0.52 -9.27 -9.03
C ALA A 90 0.65 -9.17 -10.55
N ALA A 91 1.67 -9.83 -11.11
CA ALA A 91 2.00 -9.79 -12.53
C ALA A 91 0.82 -10.24 -13.41
N ASP A 92 0.09 -11.25 -12.97
CA ASP A 92 -1.00 -11.88 -13.71
C ASP A 92 -2.24 -10.99 -13.86
N THR A 93 -2.34 -9.92 -13.07
CA THR A 93 -3.45 -8.96 -13.12
C THR A 93 -3.15 -7.72 -13.95
N GLY A 94 -1.90 -7.57 -14.43
CA GLY A 94 -1.50 -6.44 -15.26
C GLY A 94 -1.29 -5.11 -14.52
N HIS A 95 -1.46 -5.04 -13.19
CA HIS A 95 -1.32 -3.81 -12.39
C HIS A 95 0.01 -3.71 -11.62
N HIS A 96 1.09 -4.25 -12.18
CA HIS A 96 2.37 -4.34 -11.49
C HIS A 96 3.13 -3.00 -11.52
N VAL A 97 3.46 -2.46 -10.34
CA VAL A 97 4.01 -1.10 -10.12
C VAL A 97 5.24 -0.73 -10.98
N TYR A 98 6.07 -1.69 -11.38
CA TYR A 98 7.26 -1.43 -12.20
C TYR A 98 7.36 -2.28 -13.48
N LYS A 99 6.47 -3.25 -13.69
CA LYS A 99 6.43 -4.03 -14.95
C LYS A 99 5.40 -3.48 -15.92
N THR A 100 4.30 -2.93 -15.42
CA THR A 100 3.19 -2.36 -16.21
C THR A 100 2.80 -0.99 -15.67
N VAL A 101 3.79 -0.10 -15.60
CA VAL A 101 3.73 1.23 -14.95
C VAL A 101 2.48 2.03 -15.33
N GLU A 102 2.17 2.17 -16.62
CA GLU A 102 1.00 2.98 -17.05
C GLU A 102 -0.34 2.38 -16.61
N ILE A 103 -0.44 1.05 -16.57
CA ILE A 103 -1.64 0.34 -16.11
C ILE A 103 -1.78 0.46 -14.58
N ALA A 104 -0.68 0.32 -13.84
CA ALA A 104 -0.65 0.52 -12.39
C ALA A 104 -0.98 1.97 -12.01
N LYS A 105 -0.44 2.93 -12.76
CA LYS A 105 -0.73 4.36 -12.61
C LYS A 105 -2.22 4.64 -12.82
N ALA A 106 -2.78 4.21 -13.96
CA ALA A 106 -4.19 4.42 -14.25
C ALA A 106 -5.10 3.83 -13.17
N LEU A 107 -4.76 2.65 -12.63
CA LEU A 107 -5.46 2.06 -11.51
C LEU A 107 -5.38 2.96 -10.25
N CYS A 108 -4.18 3.34 -9.82
CA CYS A 108 -4.00 4.18 -8.63
C CYS A 108 -4.76 5.51 -8.77
N GLU A 109 -4.68 6.16 -9.94
CA GLU A 109 -5.39 7.41 -10.22
C GLU A 109 -6.90 7.24 -10.12
N SER A 110 -7.45 6.12 -10.59
CA SER A 110 -8.89 5.81 -10.51
C SER A 110 -9.39 5.54 -9.09
N LEU A 111 -8.50 5.20 -8.16
CA LEU A 111 -8.82 4.82 -6.78
C LEU A 111 -8.55 5.92 -5.75
N ARG A 112 -8.03 7.08 -6.19
CA ARG A 112 -7.80 8.27 -5.35
C ARG A 112 -9.01 8.61 -4.49
N GLY A 113 -8.78 8.77 -3.19
CA GLY A 113 -9.77 9.20 -2.20
C GLY A 113 -10.87 8.18 -1.89
N ASN A 114 -10.78 6.95 -2.43
CA ASN A 114 -11.76 5.91 -2.17
C ASN A 114 -11.67 5.39 -0.71
N PRO A 115 -12.72 5.57 0.12
CA PRO A 115 -12.67 5.21 1.54
C PRO A 115 -12.62 3.70 1.80
N ASP A 116 -12.92 2.88 0.80
CA ASP A 116 -12.89 1.41 0.89
C ASP A 116 -11.46 0.85 0.69
N LEU A 117 -10.52 1.70 0.24
CA LEU A 117 -9.10 1.36 0.18
C LEU A 117 -8.39 1.65 1.50
N TRP A 118 -7.45 0.78 1.83
CA TRP A 118 -6.45 1.04 2.87
C TRP A 118 -5.15 1.58 2.26
N GLY A 119 -4.70 1.02 1.12
CA GLY A 119 -3.43 1.37 0.49
C GLY A 119 -2.96 0.37 -0.54
N TYR A 120 -1.68 0.45 -0.91
CA TYR A 120 -1.08 -0.35 -1.97
C TYR A 120 0.11 -1.15 -1.46
N ASN A 121 0.13 -2.45 -1.68
CA ASN A 121 1.32 -3.26 -1.49
C ASN A 121 2.24 -3.12 -2.71
N ILE A 122 3.50 -2.70 -2.48
CA ILE A 122 4.49 -2.51 -3.56
C ILE A 122 5.76 -3.35 -3.37
N TRP A 123 5.94 -4.03 -2.24
CA TRP A 123 7.06 -4.95 -2.02
C TRP A 123 6.84 -5.88 -0.81
N ASN A 124 7.30 -7.13 -0.91
CA ASN A 124 7.26 -8.13 0.17
C ASN A 124 8.48 -9.08 0.13
N ASP A 125 9.68 -8.57 -0.17
CA ASP A 125 10.88 -9.41 -0.18
C ASP A 125 12.09 -8.68 0.43
N GLU A 126 13.22 -9.34 0.52
CA GLU A 126 14.48 -8.70 0.87
C GLU A 126 14.77 -7.53 -0.10
N PHE A 127 15.01 -6.35 0.46
CA PHE A 127 15.32 -5.17 -0.34
C PHE A 127 16.67 -5.32 -1.03
N GLY A 128 17.73 -5.63 -0.29
CA GLY A 128 19.09 -5.73 -0.81
C GLY A 128 19.43 -4.62 -1.81
N LYS A 129 19.91 -4.99 -3.00
CA LYS A 129 20.24 -4.05 -4.09
C LYS A 129 19.02 -3.41 -4.77
N THR A 130 17.82 -3.92 -4.54
CA THR A 130 16.58 -3.42 -5.17
C THR A 130 15.96 -2.24 -4.42
N GLY A 131 16.49 -1.86 -3.24
CA GLY A 131 15.93 -0.80 -2.40
C GLY A 131 15.75 0.55 -3.12
N LEU A 132 16.68 0.93 -4.01
CA LEU A 132 16.54 2.15 -4.83
C LEU A 132 15.36 2.06 -5.81
N GLY A 133 15.10 0.88 -6.37
CA GLY A 133 13.92 0.66 -7.21
C GLY A 133 12.63 0.79 -6.41
N ARG A 134 12.63 0.39 -5.14
CA ARG A 134 11.46 0.52 -4.25
C ARG A 134 11.19 1.96 -3.85
N LEU A 135 12.21 2.79 -3.67
CA LEU A 135 12.04 4.24 -3.51
C LEU A 135 11.37 4.89 -4.71
N ARG A 136 11.75 4.50 -5.93
CA ARG A 136 11.06 4.95 -7.15
C ARG A 136 9.58 4.53 -7.13
N ASP A 137 9.31 3.26 -6.80
CA ASP A 137 7.94 2.73 -6.81
C ASP A 137 7.05 3.41 -5.74
N LEU A 138 7.62 3.73 -4.58
CA LEU A 138 6.99 4.53 -3.53
C LEU A 138 6.66 5.96 -4.03
N ALA A 139 7.64 6.65 -4.62
CA ALA A 139 7.44 8.00 -5.17
C ALA A 139 6.39 8.02 -6.29
N ASN A 140 6.38 6.98 -7.13
CA ASN A 140 5.37 6.78 -8.15
C ASN A 140 3.97 6.69 -7.54
N VAL A 141 3.74 5.78 -6.59
CA VAL A 141 2.42 5.63 -5.95
C VAL A 141 1.98 6.92 -5.26
N ARG A 142 2.86 7.63 -4.56
CA ARG A 142 2.51 8.94 -3.96
C ARG A 142 2.05 9.97 -4.97
N THR A 143 2.63 9.94 -6.17
CA THR A 143 2.24 10.84 -7.26
C THR A 143 0.91 10.39 -7.88
N TRP A 144 0.73 9.08 -8.06
CA TRP A 144 -0.45 8.52 -8.70
C TRP A 144 -1.66 8.46 -7.78
N ASP A 145 -1.47 8.34 -6.48
CA ASP A 145 -2.50 8.43 -5.46
C ASP A 145 -1.92 9.03 -4.16
N PRO A 146 -2.03 10.35 -3.97
CA PRO A 146 -1.53 11.01 -2.77
C PRO A 146 -2.42 10.81 -1.53
N THR A 147 -3.51 10.04 -1.64
CA THR A 147 -4.50 9.89 -0.57
C THR A 147 -4.34 8.61 0.25
N HIS A 148 -3.63 7.61 -0.29
CA HIS A 148 -3.41 6.32 0.35
C HIS A 148 -1.93 5.95 0.46
N PRO A 149 -1.51 5.26 1.54
CA PRO A 149 -0.14 4.79 1.71
C PRO A 149 0.27 3.70 0.71
N ALA A 150 1.55 3.72 0.33
CA ALA A 150 2.24 2.54 -0.18
C ALA A 150 2.94 1.77 0.95
N TYR A 151 2.70 0.47 1.00
CA TYR A 151 3.27 -0.48 1.94
C TYR A 151 4.44 -1.24 1.30
N CYS A 152 5.55 -1.30 2.03
CA CYS A 152 6.71 -2.12 1.73
C CYS A 152 7.00 -3.06 2.90
N GLY A 153 7.12 -4.35 2.63
CA GLY A 153 7.44 -5.40 3.59
C GLY A 153 8.78 -6.10 3.31
N THR A 154 9.45 -6.59 4.36
CA THR A 154 10.64 -7.46 4.26
C THR A 154 10.72 -8.44 5.43
N TYR A 155 11.42 -9.55 5.22
CA TYR A 155 11.82 -10.52 6.25
C TYR A 155 13.33 -10.54 6.54
N ARG A 156 14.08 -9.61 5.93
CA ARG A 156 15.53 -9.43 6.11
C ARG A 156 15.85 -7.96 6.35
N THR A 157 16.85 -7.72 7.19
CA THR A 157 17.33 -6.36 7.51
C THR A 157 18.24 -5.77 6.43
N HIS A 158 18.76 -6.59 5.52
CA HIS A 158 19.61 -6.14 4.43
C HIS A 158 18.84 -5.23 3.46
N GLY A 159 19.37 -4.02 3.25
CA GLY A 159 18.77 -2.99 2.40
C GLY A 159 17.62 -2.20 3.04
N MET A 160 17.25 -2.46 4.30
CA MET A 160 16.19 -1.69 4.99
C MET A 160 16.49 -0.20 5.09
N GLY A 161 17.78 0.18 5.17
CA GLY A 161 18.21 1.58 5.21
C GLY A 161 17.82 2.40 3.99
N HIS A 162 17.43 1.76 2.88
CA HIS A 162 16.92 2.46 1.70
C HIS A 162 15.52 3.03 1.89
N LEU A 163 14.72 2.53 2.84
CA LEU A 163 13.30 2.90 2.99
C LEU A 163 13.00 3.65 4.28
N THR A 164 13.92 4.49 4.74
CA THR A 164 13.68 5.43 5.85
C THR A 164 12.53 6.39 5.57
N SER A 165 12.17 6.55 4.29
CA SER A 165 11.06 7.40 3.87
C SER A 165 9.73 6.68 3.62
N ALA A 166 9.60 5.36 3.83
CA ALA A 166 8.37 4.61 3.53
C ALA A 166 7.09 5.20 4.17
N ASP A 167 5.95 5.05 3.50
CA ASP A 167 4.65 5.46 4.08
C ASP A 167 4.24 4.51 5.20
N VAL A 168 4.23 3.21 4.89
CA VAL A 168 4.09 2.14 5.87
C VAL A 168 5.13 1.06 5.59
N PHE A 169 5.80 0.62 6.65
CA PHE A 169 6.84 -0.39 6.60
C PHE A 169 6.42 -1.62 7.38
N GLY A 170 6.49 -2.78 6.76
CA GLY A 170 6.30 -4.08 7.40
C GLY A 170 7.62 -4.81 7.60
N TYR A 171 7.80 -5.36 8.78
CA TYR A 171 8.77 -6.42 9.02
C TYR A 171 8.01 -7.66 9.45
N TYR A 172 8.18 -8.75 8.73
CA TYR A 172 7.60 -10.05 9.08
C TYR A 172 8.69 -11.09 8.97
N ASP A 173 8.75 -12.02 9.90
CA ASP A 173 9.66 -13.15 9.79
C ASP A 173 8.87 -14.45 9.81
N PHE A 174 9.35 -15.44 9.06
CA PHE A 174 8.82 -16.81 9.09
C PHE A 174 9.37 -17.50 10.34
N HIS A 175 8.91 -17.00 11.50
CA HIS A 175 9.58 -17.07 12.81
C HIS A 175 9.83 -18.46 13.41
N TRP A 176 9.16 -19.51 12.95
CA TRP A 176 9.18 -20.79 13.66
C TRP A 176 10.53 -21.53 13.65
N ARG A 177 11.55 -21.06 12.92
CA ARG A 177 12.85 -21.76 12.80
C ARG A 177 14.06 -21.10 13.47
N ARG A 178 14.01 -19.82 13.89
CA ARG A 178 15.26 -19.05 14.15
C ARG A 178 15.45 -18.55 15.58
N GLY A 179 14.39 -18.40 16.38
CA GLY A 179 14.46 -18.07 17.81
C GLY A 179 14.87 -16.62 18.13
N PRO A 180 14.51 -16.09 19.33
CA PRO A 180 14.64 -14.68 19.69
C PRO A 180 16.08 -14.14 19.64
N GLU A 181 17.08 -14.98 19.93
CA GLU A 181 18.50 -14.64 19.90
C GLU A 181 18.99 -14.24 18.50
N ALA A 182 18.40 -14.83 17.44
CA ALA A 182 18.69 -14.47 16.07
C ALA A 182 17.93 -13.21 15.60
N HIS A 183 16.82 -12.87 16.25
CA HIS A 183 15.89 -11.82 15.79
C HIS A 183 16.18 -10.45 16.42
N PHE A 184 16.47 -10.42 17.71
CA PHE A 184 16.57 -9.16 18.45
C PHE A 184 17.85 -9.04 19.28
N PRO A 185 19.04 -9.37 18.74
CA PRO A 185 20.27 -9.34 19.53
C PRO A 185 20.59 -7.94 20.08
N HIS A 186 20.05 -6.89 19.47
CA HIS A 186 20.22 -5.50 19.89
C HIS A 186 19.12 -4.97 20.81
N LEU A 187 18.00 -5.69 20.95
CA LEU A 187 16.94 -5.36 21.93
C LEU A 187 17.02 -6.23 23.19
N MET A 188 17.74 -7.36 23.10
CA MET A 188 17.98 -8.31 24.20
C MET A 188 19.39 -8.16 24.80
N ALA A 189 20.14 -7.13 24.40
CA ALA A 189 21.44 -6.76 24.95
C ALA A 189 21.32 -5.70 26.04
#